data_AF-A0AAN9VQ18-F1
#
_entry.id   AF-A0AAN9VQ18-F1
#
_cell.length_a   1.000
_cell.length_b   1.000
_cell.length_c   1.000
_cell.angle_alpha   90.00
_cell.angle_beta   90.00
_cell.angle_gamma   90.00
#
_symmetry.space_group_name_H-M   'P 1'
#
loop_
_entity.id
_entity.type
_entity.pdbx_description
1 polymer ?
#
loop_
_entity_poly.entity_id
_entity_poly.type
_entity_poly.pdbx_seq_one_letter_code
_entity_poly.pdbx_strand_id
1 'polypeptide(L)'
;MIFILGLFTISWSTRTASGGKAVEMCKEYGEFVFAEEAAPVLLPGAKVDKTSQCGIVEVPLIVGGEKAGTKEFPHMVALGYGGAKADGAKWMCGGSLVSERFVLTAAHCLRSRDLGEVKWARTGGTNLDDAGDDPGNPQVFSVAERKVHPDYSPPANYHDIALIRLDRDAAFDAYTRPACLNTEAELRVKTAIATGYGRLGYETDQTSRDLLKVNLHLVASAACNESFKFDVNGKSLPRGIAGSQMCAGESAGGKDTCQGDSGGPLQTVLEEPYCMYSLIGVTSFGKFCGMANSPAVYSRVSHYVPWIESVVWP
;
A
#
# COMPACT_ATOMS: atom_id res chain seq x y z
N MET A 1 -62.58 13.36 -27.02
CA MET A 1 -61.25 13.95 -26.76
C MET A 1 -60.58 13.08 -25.71
N ILE A 2 -59.63 12.25 -26.12
CA ILE A 2 -58.93 11.28 -25.27
C ILE A 2 -57.71 11.97 -24.69
N PHE A 3 -57.59 12.03 -23.35
CA PHE A 3 -56.37 12.45 -22.66
C PHE A 3 -55.52 11.21 -22.37
N ILE A 4 -54.35 11.12 -23.00
CA ILE A 4 -53.27 10.21 -22.62
C ILE A 4 -52.20 11.09 -21.97
N LEU A 5 -51.98 10.93 -20.66
CA LEU A 5 -50.82 11.50 -19.97
C LEU A 5 -49.88 10.33 -19.65
N GLY A 6 -48.75 10.33 -20.35
CA GLY A 6 -47.75 9.27 -20.32
C GLY A 6 -47.03 9.20 -18.97
N LEU A 7 -46.85 7.97 -18.49
CA LEU A 7 -45.96 7.63 -17.39
C LEU A 7 -44.51 7.75 -17.87
N PHE A 8 -43.79 8.78 -17.39
CA PHE A 8 -42.34 8.83 -17.49
C PHE A 8 -41.73 7.89 -16.45
N THR A 9 -41.24 6.73 -16.90
CA THR A 9 -40.37 5.88 -16.10
C THR A 9 -38.97 6.49 -16.08
N ILE A 10 -38.57 7.04 -14.94
CA ILE A 10 -37.20 7.49 -14.68
C ILE A 10 -36.33 6.22 -14.56
N SER A 11 -35.55 5.93 -15.60
CA SER A 11 -34.50 4.92 -15.55
C SER A 11 -33.37 5.43 -14.66
N TRP A 12 -33.20 4.81 -13.49
CA TRP A 12 -32.02 5.03 -12.65
C TRP A 12 -30.85 4.25 -13.26
N SER A 13 -29.99 4.95 -14.00
CA SER A 13 -28.65 4.47 -14.33
C SER A 13 -27.84 4.42 -13.04
N THR A 14 -27.61 3.23 -12.48
CA THR A 14 -26.68 3.02 -11.36
C THR A 14 -25.24 3.24 -11.84
N ARG A 15 -24.79 4.50 -11.86
CA ARG A 15 -23.34 4.76 -11.74
C ARG A 15 -22.97 4.36 -10.33
N THR A 16 -22.23 3.27 -10.18
CA THR A 16 -21.54 2.95 -8.94
C THR A 16 -20.74 4.18 -8.52
N ALA A 17 -20.94 4.64 -7.28
CA ALA A 17 -20.10 5.69 -6.73
C ALA A 17 -18.64 5.22 -6.78
N SER A 18 -17.72 6.08 -7.19
CA SER A 18 -16.28 5.80 -7.19
C SER A 18 -15.86 5.18 -5.85
N GLY A 19 -15.14 4.06 -5.87
CA GLY A 19 -14.72 3.34 -4.67
C GLY A 19 -15.70 2.27 -4.18
N GLY A 20 -16.87 2.11 -4.81
CA GLY A 20 -17.84 1.09 -4.44
C GLY A 20 -17.28 -0.33 -4.55
N LYS A 21 -16.50 -0.62 -5.59
CA LYS A 21 -15.90 -1.94 -5.78
C LYS A 21 -14.74 -2.17 -4.82
N ALA A 22 -13.92 -1.14 -4.56
CA ALA A 22 -12.86 -1.20 -3.56
C ALA A 22 -13.40 -1.53 -2.16
N VAL A 23 -14.54 -0.93 -1.77
CA VAL A 23 -15.21 -1.19 -0.48
C VAL A 23 -15.80 -2.61 -0.43
N GLU A 24 -16.40 -3.06 -1.54
CA GLU A 24 -16.93 -4.43 -1.66
C GLU A 24 -15.82 -5.47 -1.49
N MET A 25 -14.75 -5.35 -2.25
CA MET A 25 -13.63 -6.29 -2.22
C MET A 25 -12.89 -6.26 -0.87
N CYS A 26 -12.75 -5.08 -0.25
CA CYS A 26 -12.20 -4.96 1.11
C CYS A 26 -12.95 -5.84 2.12
N LYS A 27 -14.28 -5.90 2.04
CA LYS A 27 -15.10 -6.77 2.91
C LYS A 27 -14.87 -8.24 2.61
N GLU A 28 -14.80 -8.61 1.35
CA GLU A 28 -14.52 -9.99 0.93
C GLU A 28 -13.13 -10.46 1.41
N TYR A 29 -12.10 -9.63 1.24
CA TYR A 29 -10.75 -9.93 1.72
C TYR A 29 -10.67 -10.01 3.26
N GLY A 30 -11.53 -9.29 3.97
CA GLY A 30 -11.65 -9.36 5.42
C GLY A 30 -12.07 -10.74 5.94
N GLU A 31 -12.75 -11.57 5.14
CA GLU A 31 -13.12 -12.93 5.56
C GLU A 31 -11.90 -13.85 5.68
N PHE A 32 -10.80 -13.58 4.96
CA PHE A 32 -9.54 -14.32 5.06
C PHE A 32 -8.74 -14.00 6.33
N VAL A 33 -9.31 -13.17 7.22
CA VAL A 33 -8.80 -12.99 8.58
C VAL A 33 -9.00 -14.22 9.45
N PHE A 34 -10.02 -15.03 9.15
CA PHE A 34 -10.41 -16.17 9.96
C PHE A 34 -9.97 -17.48 9.31
N ALA A 35 -9.42 -18.39 10.11
CA ALA A 35 -9.24 -19.77 9.70
C ALA A 35 -10.51 -20.56 10.02
N GLU A 36 -10.96 -21.38 9.08
CA GLU A 36 -12.04 -22.34 9.30
C GLU A 36 -11.47 -23.62 9.92
N GLU A 37 -11.81 -23.90 11.18
CA GLU A 37 -11.50 -25.18 11.78
C GLU A 37 -12.68 -26.14 11.57
N ALA A 38 -12.37 -27.34 11.05
CA ALA A 38 -13.36 -28.39 10.94
C ALA A 38 -13.86 -28.75 12.34
N ALA A 39 -15.18 -28.65 12.54
CA ALA A 39 -15.78 -29.01 13.81
C ALA A 39 -15.33 -30.45 14.18
N PRO A 40 -14.86 -30.70 15.41
CA PRO A 40 -14.34 -32.01 15.81
C PRO A 40 -15.38 -33.14 15.74
N VAL A 41 -16.65 -32.81 15.43
CA VAL A 41 -17.74 -33.78 15.24
C VAL A 41 -18.40 -33.54 13.89
N LEU A 42 -18.45 -34.59 13.06
CA LEU A 42 -19.19 -34.64 11.80
C LEU A 42 -20.72 -34.74 12.06
N LEU A 43 -21.29 -33.76 12.73
CA LEU A 43 -22.74 -33.63 12.85
C LEU A 43 -23.27 -32.89 11.61
N PRO A 44 -24.32 -33.40 10.95
CA PRO A 44 -25.04 -32.64 9.93
C PRO A 44 -25.53 -31.31 10.53
N GLY A 45 -24.99 -30.19 10.03
CA GLY A 45 -25.33 -28.84 10.52
C GLY A 45 -24.41 -28.28 11.63
N ALA A 46 -23.27 -28.91 11.92
CA ALA A 46 -22.26 -28.30 12.79
C ALA A 46 -21.78 -26.96 12.21
N LYS A 47 -21.81 -25.90 13.01
CA LYS A 47 -21.25 -24.60 12.62
C LYS A 47 -19.74 -24.72 12.56
N VAL A 48 -19.14 -24.26 11.46
CA VAL A 48 -17.69 -24.09 11.34
C VAL A 48 -17.26 -23.07 12.38
N ASP A 49 -16.28 -23.44 13.22
CA ASP A 49 -15.70 -22.48 14.15
C ASP A 49 -14.67 -21.64 13.39
N LYS A 50 -14.75 -20.31 13.55
CA LYS A 50 -13.88 -19.35 12.87
C LYS A 50 -12.89 -18.81 13.89
N THR A 51 -11.63 -19.21 13.78
CA THR A 51 -10.57 -18.72 14.66
C THR A 51 -9.85 -17.53 14.02
N SER A 52 -9.74 -16.42 14.74
CA SER A 52 -9.02 -15.23 14.27
C SER A 52 -7.53 -15.53 14.07
N GLN A 53 -7.02 -15.21 12.89
CA GLN A 53 -5.58 -15.23 12.57
C GLN A 53 -4.98 -13.81 12.57
N CYS A 54 -5.58 -12.89 13.32
CA CYS A 54 -5.13 -11.51 13.34
C CYS A 54 -3.73 -11.37 13.96
N GLY A 55 -2.80 -10.78 13.21
CA GLY A 55 -1.45 -10.46 13.67
C GLY A 55 -1.27 -9.03 14.19
N ILE A 56 -2.33 -8.21 14.18
CA ILE A 56 -2.28 -6.83 14.67
C ILE A 56 -2.28 -6.86 16.20
N VAL A 57 -1.14 -6.56 16.79
CA VAL A 57 -1.02 -6.34 18.24
C VAL A 57 -1.28 -4.86 18.49
N GLU A 58 -2.13 -4.50 19.48
CA GLU A 58 -2.45 -3.11 19.83
C GLU A 58 -1.18 -2.28 19.90
N VAL A 59 -1.06 -1.29 19.00
CA VAL A 59 0.18 -0.60 18.66
C VAL A 59 0.70 0.18 19.89
N PRO A 60 1.77 -0.26 20.58
CA PRO A 60 2.43 0.61 21.53
C PRO A 60 3.07 1.79 20.76
N LEU A 61 3.33 2.88 21.45
CA LEU A 61 3.96 4.08 20.88
C LEU A 61 5.31 3.71 20.21
N ILE A 62 5.31 3.54 18.88
CA ILE A 62 6.52 3.21 18.11
C ILE A 62 7.46 4.42 18.09
N VAL A 63 8.64 4.28 18.72
CA VAL A 63 9.71 5.29 18.72
C VAL A 63 10.93 4.71 18.00
N GLY A 64 11.29 5.25 16.83
CA GLY A 64 12.57 4.93 16.17
C GLY A 64 12.59 3.77 15.17
N GLY A 65 11.45 3.39 14.58
CA GLY A 65 11.35 2.27 13.63
C GLY A 65 11.47 0.92 14.35
N GLU A 66 10.39 0.14 14.38
CA GLU A 66 10.35 -1.16 15.06
C GLU A 66 10.28 -2.28 14.02
N LYS A 67 10.81 -3.46 14.35
CA LYS A 67 10.58 -4.65 13.52
C LYS A 67 9.10 -4.97 13.50
N ALA A 68 8.56 -5.25 12.32
CA ALA A 68 7.22 -5.75 12.18
C ALA A 68 7.13 -7.19 12.69
N GLY A 69 6.03 -7.50 13.37
CA GLY A 69 5.70 -8.86 13.76
C GLY A 69 5.29 -9.71 12.56
N THR A 70 5.43 -11.02 12.69
CA THR A 70 4.88 -11.96 11.71
C THR A 70 3.36 -11.78 11.61
N LYS A 71 2.80 -11.83 10.40
CA LYS A 71 1.36 -11.61 10.10
C LYS A 71 0.84 -10.18 10.35
N GLU A 72 1.69 -9.24 10.78
CA GLU A 72 1.25 -7.89 11.14
C GLU A 72 0.82 -7.09 9.89
N PHE A 73 1.56 -7.18 8.79
CA PHE A 73 1.24 -6.47 7.54
C PHE A 73 1.15 -7.43 6.35
N PRO A 74 0.07 -8.23 6.25
CA PRO A 74 -0.03 -9.31 5.28
C PRO A 74 -0.12 -8.82 3.82
N HIS A 75 -0.39 -7.54 3.60
CA HIS A 75 -0.41 -6.92 2.28
C HIS A 75 0.93 -6.35 1.84
N MET A 76 1.96 -6.33 2.70
CA MET A 76 3.26 -5.79 2.35
C MET A 76 3.91 -6.61 1.22
N VAL A 77 4.46 -5.92 0.21
CA VAL A 77 5.14 -6.55 -0.92
C VAL A 77 6.54 -5.96 -1.09
N ALA A 78 7.56 -6.81 -1.18
CA ALA A 78 8.89 -6.40 -1.64
C ALA A 78 9.00 -6.54 -3.17
N LEU A 79 9.54 -5.51 -3.83
CA LEU A 79 9.72 -5.45 -5.28
C LEU A 79 11.20 -5.58 -5.64
N GLY A 80 11.49 -6.58 -6.50
CA GLY A 80 12.82 -7.03 -6.84
C GLY A 80 13.20 -6.75 -8.30
N TYR A 81 14.47 -6.39 -8.49
CA TYR A 81 15.04 -6.05 -9.79
C TYR A 81 16.27 -6.92 -10.10
N GLY A 82 16.59 -7.06 -11.39
CA GLY A 82 17.70 -7.90 -11.82
C GLY A 82 17.48 -9.39 -11.51
N GLY A 83 18.57 -10.14 -11.44
CA GLY A 83 18.55 -11.60 -11.25
C GLY A 83 18.02 -12.37 -12.47
N ALA A 84 18.55 -13.56 -12.70
CA ALA A 84 17.93 -14.54 -13.60
C ALA A 84 16.77 -15.28 -12.92
N LYS A 85 16.84 -15.38 -11.60
CA LYS A 85 15.85 -15.94 -10.68
C LYS A 85 15.69 -14.96 -9.49
N ALA A 86 14.66 -15.17 -8.69
CA ALA A 86 14.32 -14.28 -7.59
C ALA A 86 15.35 -14.27 -6.44
N ASP A 87 16.11 -15.36 -6.25
CA ASP A 87 17.22 -15.45 -5.28
C ASP A 87 18.35 -14.44 -5.56
N GLY A 88 18.56 -14.09 -6.83
CA GLY A 88 19.50 -13.05 -7.27
C GLY A 88 18.86 -11.66 -7.41
N ALA A 89 17.62 -11.46 -6.99
CA ALA A 89 16.94 -10.18 -7.08
C ALA A 89 17.47 -9.20 -6.04
N LYS A 90 17.55 -7.91 -6.40
CA LYS A 90 17.73 -6.84 -5.44
C LYS A 90 16.38 -6.23 -5.08
N TRP A 91 15.96 -6.39 -3.83
CA TRP A 91 14.74 -5.82 -3.29
C TRP A 91 14.98 -4.35 -2.95
N MET A 92 14.37 -3.42 -3.70
CA MET A 92 14.68 -1.98 -3.60
C MET A 92 13.44 -1.08 -3.49
N CYS A 93 12.25 -1.62 -3.72
CA CYS A 93 11.00 -0.92 -3.51
C CYS A 93 10.02 -1.80 -2.73
N GLY A 94 9.03 -1.16 -2.12
CA GLY A 94 7.86 -1.78 -1.56
C GLY A 94 6.64 -1.69 -2.50
N GLY A 95 5.57 -2.31 -2.06
CA GLY A 95 4.25 -2.27 -2.66
C GLY A 95 3.22 -2.78 -1.67
N SER A 96 1.96 -2.77 -2.08
CA SER A 96 0.85 -3.32 -1.32
C SER A 96 -0.01 -4.21 -2.18
N LEU A 97 -0.28 -5.42 -1.73
CA LEU A 97 -1.26 -6.30 -2.35
C LEU A 97 -2.65 -5.66 -2.20
N VAL A 98 -3.36 -5.48 -3.31
CA VAL A 98 -4.71 -4.87 -3.34
C VAL A 98 -5.77 -5.79 -3.96
N SER A 99 -5.33 -6.93 -4.50
CA SER A 99 -6.17 -8.06 -4.92
C SER A 99 -5.31 -9.33 -4.98
N GLU A 100 -5.89 -10.44 -5.44
CA GLU A 100 -5.21 -11.72 -5.66
C GLU A 100 -4.01 -11.58 -6.59
N ARG A 101 -4.06 -10.64 -7.54
CA ARG A 101 -3.06 -10.54 -8.61
C ARG A 101 -2.49 -9.14 -8.82
N PHE A 102 -2.92 -8.14 -8.06
CA PHE A 102 -2.43 -6.77 -8.24
C PHE A 102 -1.73 -6.23 -7.00
N VAL A 103 -0.57 -5.61 -7.26
CA VAL A 103 0.22 -4.86 -6.30
C VAL A 103 0.18 -3.38 -6.68
N LEU A 104 -0.21 -2.54 -5.72
CA LEU A 104 -0.12 -1.08 -5.79
C LEU A 104 1.27 -0.63 -5.34
N THR A 105 1.91 0.24 -6.12
CA THR A 105 3.25 0.78 -5.81
C THR A 105 3.44 2.17 -6.44
N ALA A 106 4.62 2.76 -6.30
CA ALA A 106 4.99 4.01 -6.96
C ALA A 106 5.39 3.76 -8.42
N ALA A 107 5.13 4.72 -9.30
CA ALA A 107 5.49 4.60 -10.71
C ALA A 107 7.00 4.56 -10.94
N HIS A 108 7.76 5.31 -10.15
CA HIS A 108 9.22 5.28 -10.21
C HIS A 108 9.83 3.91 -9.83
N CYS A 109 9.07 3.05 -9.13
CA CYS A 109 9.47 1.68 -8.81
C CYS A 109 9.26 0.70 -9.97
N LEU A 110 8.71 1.10 -11.11
CA LEU A 110 8.57 0.17 -12.23
C LEU A 110 9.91 -0.12 -12.93
N ARG A 111 10.90 0.76 -12.75
CA ARG A 111 12.20 0.63 -13.41
C ARG A 111 13.34 1.23 -12.59
N SER A 112 14.34 0.42 -12.30
CA SER A 112 15.64 0.85 -11.82
C SER A 112 16.54 1.27 -12.98
N ARG A 113 17.31 2.34 -12.79
CA ARG A 113 18.30 2.83 -13.76
C ARG A 113 19.37 1.78 -14.08
N ASP A 114 19.82 1.04 -13.06
CA ASP A 114 20.96 0.14 -13.17
C ASP A 114 20.56 -1.32 -13.37
N LEU A 115 19.36 -1.70 -12.91
CA LEU A 115 18.90 -3.10 -12.89
C LEU A 115 17.75 -3.39 -13.87
N GLY A 116 17.22 -2.35 -14.53
CA GLY A 116 16.11 -2.47 -15.48
C GLY A 116 14.74 -2.51 -14.80
N GLU A 117 13.77 -3.11 -15.49
CA GLU A 117 12.38 -3.18 -15.00
C GLU A 117 12.26 -4.07 -13.76
N VAL A 118 11.29 -3.77 -12.89
CA VAL A 118 10.92 -4.62 -11.76
C VAL A 118 10.53 -6.01 -12.28
N LYS A 119 11.14 -7.08 -11.79
CA LYS A 119 10.92 -8.45 -12.28
C LYS A 119 10.16 -9.33 -11.30
N TRP A 120 10.31 -9.06 -10.01
CA TRP A 120 9.87 -9.95 -8.95
C TRP A 120 9.03 -9.20 -7.93
N ALA A 121 8.04 -9.88 -7.37
CA ALA A 121 7.29 -9.45 -6.20
C ALA A 121 7.34 -10.57 -5.16
N ARG A 122 7.56 -10.21 -3.89
CA ARG A 122 7.53 -11.15 -2.75
C ARG A 122 6.51 -10.66 -1.73
N THR A 123 5.53 -11.49 -1.42
CA THR A 123 4.57 -11.28 -0.32
C THR A 123 4.93 -12.20 0.83
N GLY A 124 4.40 -11.90 2.03
CA GLY A 124 4.68 -12.67 3.23
C GLY A 124 6.13 -12.55 3.69
N GLY A 125 6.39 -13.08 4.88
CA GLY A 125 7.69 -12.99 5.53
C GLY A 125 8.00 -11.63 6.16
N THR A 126 8.84 -11.65 7.18
CA THR A 126 9.36 -10.41 7.80
C THR A 126 10.84 -10.20 7.53
N ASN A 127 11.54 -11.15 6.91
CA ASN A 127 12.95 -11.00 6.55
C ASN A 127 13.20 -11.39 5.08
N LEU A 128 13.99 -10.60 4.36
CA LEU A 128 14.28 -10.82 2.93
C LEU A 128 15.38 -11.87 2.65
N ASP A 129 16.18 -12.23 3.65
CA ASP A 129 17.27 -13.21 3.53
C ASP A 129 16.85 -14.63 3.95
N ASP A 130 15.67 -14.80 4.55
CA ASP A 130 15.18 -16.11 4.98
C ASP A 130 14.78 -16.97 3.77
N ALA A 131 15.64 -17.96 3.47
CA ALA A 131 15.55 -18.87 2.34
C ALA A 131 14.57 -20.05 2.53
N GLY A 132 13.52 -19.88 3.34
CA GLY A 132 12.45 -20.88 3.51
C GLY A 132 12.14 -21.29 4.96
N ASP A 133 12.93 -20.86 5.94
CA ASP A 133 12.62 -21.01 7.38
C ASP A 133 11.90 -19.78 7.96
N ASP A 134 11.48 -18.83 7.11
CA ASP A 134 10.70 -17.67 7.53
C ASP A 134 9.36 -18.17 8.09
N PRO A 135 9.01 -17.88 9.36
CA PRO A 135 7.71 -18.22 9.91
C PRO A 135 6.54 -17.53 9.17
N GLY A 136 6.82 -16.65 8.20
CA GLY A 136 5.90 -15.81 7.46
C GLY A 136 5.38 -16.32 6.11
N ASN A 137 5.59 -17.59 5.73
CA ASN A 137 5.07 -18.22 4.49
C ASN A 137 5.22 -17.36 3.20
N PRO A 138 6.46 -17.01 2.79
CA PRO A 138 6.68 -16.09 1.68
C PRO A 138 6.27 -16.68 0.33
N GLN A 139 5.62 -15.86 -0.51
CA GLN A 139 5.28 -16.22 -1.90
C GLN A 139 5.98 -15.28 -2.87
N VAL A 140 6.62 -15.86 -3.90
CA VAL A 140 7.40 -15.10 -4.90
C VAL A 140 6.77 -15.20 -6.28
N PHE A 141 6.61 -14.08 -6.95
CA PHE A 141 5.92 -13.94 -8.24
C PHE A 141 6.81 -13.26 -9.26
N SER A 142 6.67 -13.67 -10.52
CA SER A 142 7.18 -12.87 -11.64
C SER A 142 6.18 -11.76 -11.97
N VAL A 143 6.69 -10.63 -12.44
CA VAL A 143 5.85 -9.52 -12.91
C VAL A 143 5.36 -9.79 -14.33
N ALA A 144 4.04 -9.98 -14.48
CA ALA A 144 3.40 -10.21 -15.77
C ALA A 144 3.12 -8.90 -16.53
N GLU A 145 2.79 -7.83 -15.81
CA GLU A 145 2.44 -6.55 -16.41
C GLU A 145 2.74 -5.39 -15.46
N ARG A 146 3.13 -4.24 -16.04
CA ARG A 146 3.43 -2.99 -15.33
C ARG A 146 2.53 -1.90 -15.91
N LYS A 147 1.57 -1.43 -15.13
CA LYS A 147 0.62 -0.38 -15.51
C LYS A 147 0.94 0.90 -14.76
N VAL A 148 1.62 1.81 -15.45
CA VAL A 148 1.89 3.16 -14.95
C VAL A 148 0.65 4.03 -15.06
N HIS A 149 0.43 4.93 -14.10
CA HIS A 149 -0.63 5.93 -14.24
C HIS A 149 -0.38 6.81 -15.49
N PRO A 150 -1.39 7.07 -16.34
CA PRO A 150 -1.18 7.77 -17.62
C PRO A 150 -0.61 9.18 -17.47
N ASP A 151 -0.90 9.84 -16.36
CA ASP A 151 -0.42 11.21 -16.08
C ASP A 151 0.95 11.26 -15.38
N TYR A 152 1.60 10.11 -15.14
CA TYR A 152 2.96 10.07 -14.59
C TYR A 152 3.96 10.54 -15.65
N SER A 153 4.56 11.71 -15.43
CA SER A 153 5.45 12.36 -16.39
C SER A 153 6.70 12.92 -15.70
N PRO A 154 7.75 12.11 -15.49
CA PRO A 154 9.02 12.60 -14.95
C PRO A 154 9.64 13.65 -15.91
N PRO A 155 10.39 14.65 -15.39
CA PRO A 155 10.98 14.69 -14.05
C PRO A 155 10.05 15.27 -12.97
N ALA A 156 8.81 15.65 -13.30
CA ALA A 156 7.86 16.12 -12.30
C ALA A 156 7.39 14.93 -11.44
N ASN A 157 7.36 15.12 -10.11
CA ASN A 157 7.03 14.07 -9.15
C ASN A 157 5.51 13.93 -8.91
N TYR A 158 4.68 14.15 -9.94
CA TYR A 158 3.23 14.02 -9.86
C TYR A 158 2.78 12.67 -10.39
N HIS A 159 1.63 12.18 -9.88
CA HIS A 159 1.02 10.93 -10.33
C HIS A 159 1.94 9.72 -10.22
N ASP A 160 2.81 9.72 -9.20
CA ASP A 160 3.77 8.66 -8.94
C ASP A 160 3.09 7.44 -8.29
N ILE A 161 2.30 6.73 -9.11
CA ILE A 161 1.52 5.57 -8.71
C ILE A 161 1.43 4.59 -9.89
N ALA A 162 1.49 3.31 -9.59
CA ALA A 162 1.47 2.24 -10.57
C ALA A 162 0.84 0.96 -10.00
N LEU A 163 0.40 0.11 -10.91
CA LEU A 163 -0.10 -1.22 -10.64
C LEU A 163 0.81 -2.25 -11.30
N ILE A 164 1.13 -3.31 -10.57
CA ILE A 164 1.86 -4.47 -11.05
C ILE A 164 0.87 -5.64 -11.06
N ARG A 165 0.76 -6.33 -12.19
CA ARG A 165 0.01 -7.59 -12.28
C ARG A 165 0.99 -8.76 -12.09
N LEU A 166 0.69 -9.63 -11.13
CA LEU A 166 1.43 -10.85 -10.85
C LEU A 166 1.18 -11.92 -11.94
N ASP A 167 2.11 -12.87 -12.07
CA ASP A 167 2.01 -13.99 -13.02
C ASP A 167 0.91 -15.00 -12.67
N ARG A 168 0.54 -15.09 -11.40
CA ARG A 168 -0.54 -15.93 -10.86
C ARG A 168 -1.17 -15.28 -9.64
N ASP A 169 -2.27 -15.85 -9.16
CA ASP A 169 -2.92 -15.42 -7.93
C ASP A 169 -2.08 -15.75 -6.70
N ALA A 170 -2.04 -14.82 -5.76
CA ALA A 170 -1.51 -15.05 -4.43
C ALA A 170 -2.48 -15.94 -3.64
N ALA A 171 -1.94 -16.95 -2.95
CA ALA A 171 -2.71 -17.76 -2.04
C ALA A 171 -2.94 -16.96 -0.76
N PHE A 172 -4.19 -16.61 -0.45
CA PHE A 172 -4.48 -15.85 0.75
C PHE A 172 -4.43 -16.73 2.00
N ASP A 173 -3.78 -16.19 3.03
CA ASP A 173 -3.64 -16.81 4.34
C ASP A 173 -3.38 -15.75 5.41
N ALA A 174 -2.94 -16.14 6.61
CA ALA A 174 -2.62 -15.19 7.68
C ALA A 174 -1.43 -14.26 7.36
N TYR A 175 -0.64 -14.56 6.33
CA TYR A 175 0.62 -13.90 6.00
C TYR A 175 0.57 -13.09 4.71
N THR A 176 -0.33 -13.45 3.80
CA THR A 176 -0.53 -12.79 2.50
C THR A 176 -2.01 -12.51 2.32
N ARG A 177 -2.41 -11.23 2.37
CA ARG A 177 -3.80 -10.78 2.13
C ARG A 177 -3.79 -9.37 1.56
N PRO A 178 -4.79 -8.95 0.78
CA PRO A 178 -4.86 -7.57 0.31
C PRO A 178 -5.19 -6.57 1.42
N ALA A 179 -4.74 -5.33 1.26
CA ALA A 179 -5.24 -4.21 2.06
C ALA A 179 -6.43 -3.53 1.37
N CYS A 180 -7.22 -2.81 2.16
CA CYS A 180 -8.31 -1.99 1.67
C CYS A 180 -7.78 -0.66 1.10
N LEU A 181 -8.45 -0.11 0.09
CA LEU A 181 -8.14 1.22 -0.42
C LEU A 181 -8.95 2.27 0.34
N ASN A 182 -8.31 3.34 0.78
CA ASN A 182 -9.04 4.47 1.33
C ASN A 182 -9.82 5.18 0.21
N THR A 183 -11.14 5.23 0.35
CA THR A 183 -12.05 5.93 -0.57
C THR A 183 -12.47 7.30 -0.06
N GLU A 184 -12.16 7.63 1.20
CA GLU A 184 -12.51 8.90 1.83
C GLU A 184 -11.56 10.02 1.38
N ALA A 185 -12.11 11.17 1.00
CA ALA A 185 -11.31 12.34 0.64
C ALA A 185 -10.60 12.94 1.85
N GLU A 186 -11.32 13.02 2.98
CA GLU A 186 -10.84 13.61 4.23
C GLU A 186 -10.51 12.52 5.25
N LEU A 187 -9.26 12.52 5.72
CA LEU A 187 -8.79 11.58 6.72
C LEU A 187 -9.14 12.11 8.12
N ARG A 188 -9.85 11.29 8.92
CA ARG A 188 -10.21 11.63 10.32
C ARG A 188 -9.15 11.20 11.34
N VAL A 189 -8.04 10.64 10.88
CA VAL A 189 -6.90 10.22 11.70
C VAL A 189 -5.82 11.30 11.72
N LYS A 190 -4.99 11.30 12.77
CA LYS A 190 -3.83 12.20 12.87
C LYS A 190 -2.51 11.49 12.59
N THR A 191 -2.50 10.18 12.74
CA THR A 191 -1.31 9.34 12.58
C THR A 191 -1.60 8.21 11.61
N ALA A 192 -0.54 7.72 10.99
CA ALA A 192 -0.56 6.57 10.11
C ALA A 192 0.73 5.76 10.28
N ILE A 193 0.68 4.50 9.88
CA ILE A 193 1.80 3.58 9.93
C ILE A 193 2.41 3.55 8.53
N ALA A 194 3.72 3.73 8.43
CA ALA A 194 4.47 3.40 7.22
C ALA A 194 5.24 2.09 7.45
N THR A 195 5.35 1.25 6.43
CA THR A 195 6.10 0.00 6.50
C THR A 195 6.98 -0.20 5.28
N GLY A 196 8.14 -0.81 5.47
CA GLY A 196 9.06 -1.12 4.38
C GLY A 196 10.34 -1.81 4.81
N TYR A 197 11.16 -2.17 3.83
CA TYR A 197 12.48 -2.78 4.00
C TYR A 197 13.60 -1.73 3.77
N GLY A 198 13.27 -0.45 3.95
CA GLY A 198 14.15 0.66 3.68
C GLY A 198 15.35 0.77 4.62
N ARG A 199 16.18 1.78 4.34
CA ARG A 199 17.39 2.09 5.10
C ARG A 199 17.07 2.50 6.53
N LEU A 200 17.90 2.05 7.45
CA LEU A 200 17.81 2.36 8.88
C LEU A 200 18.22 3.81 9.22
N GLY A 201 18.77 4.56 8.25
CA GLY A 201 19.17 5.94 8.45
C GLY A 201 19.71 6.58 7.17
N TYR A 202 19.86 7.90 7.20
CA TYR A 202 20.40 8.68 6.08
C TYR A 202 21.89 8.43 5.84
N GLU A 203 22.67 8.15 6.90
CA GLU A 203 24.13 7.99 6.84
C GLU A 203 24.60 6.55 6.53
N THR A 204 23.68 5.59 6.40
CA THR A 204 24.04 4.21 6.09
C THR A 204 23.51 3.82 4.71
N ASP A 205 24.30 3.05 3.97
CA ASP A 205 23.81 2.37 2.76
C ASP A 205 23.13 1.02 3.08
N GLN A 206 23.01 0.69 4.38
CA GLN A 206 22.43 -0.56 4.85
C GLN A 206 20.90 -0.47 4.87
N THR A 207 20.27 -1.14 3.89
CA THR A 207 18.84 -1.46 3.91
C THR A 207 18.56 -2.52 4.98
N SER A 208 17.45 -2.39 5.70
CA SER A 208 17.03 -3.44 6.62
C SER A 208 16.62 -4.69 5.85
N ARG A 209 17.06 -5.86 6.32
CA ARG A 209 16.54 -7.14 5.84
C ARG A 209 15.20 -7.46 6.48
N ASP A 210 15.02 -6.99 7.70
CA ASP A 210 13.78 -7.09 8.44
C ASP A 210 12.78 -6.02 7.98
N LEU A 211 11.51 -6.39 7.87
CA LEU A 211 10.40 -5.46 7.68
C LEU A 211 10.31 -4.54 8.90
N LEU A 212 10.26 -3.25 8.66
CA LEU A 212 10.13 -2.24 9.69
C LEU A 212 8.78 -1.53 9.59
N LYS A 213 8.34 -1.00 10.73
CA LYS A 213 7.15 -0.17 10.87
C LYS A 213 7.49 1.12 11.64
N VAL A 214 6.82 2.20 11.27
CA VAL A 214 6.94 3.49 11.97
C VAL A 214 5.61 4.22 12.00
N ASN A 215 5.27 4.81 13.14
CA ASN A 215 4.15 5.74 13.26
C ASN A 215 4.60 7.15 12.84
N LEU A 216 3.85 7.77 11.94
CA LEU A 216 4.08 9.11 11.43
C LEU A 216 2.84 9.98 11.63
N HIS A 217 3.04 11.29 11.83
CA HIS A 217 1.95 12.26 11.87
C HIS A 217 1.61 12.70 10.45
N LEU A 218 0.32 12.80 10.16
CA LEU A 218 -0.16 13.42 8.94
C LEU A 218 0.08 14.93 8.98
N VAL A 219 0.64 15.47 7.91
CA VAL A 219 0.96 16.90 7.80
C VAL A 219 -0.05 17.58 6.88
N ALA A 220 -0.63 18.67 7.37
CA ALA A 220 -1.58 19.47 6.59
C ALA A 220 -0.94 20.00 5.30
N SER A 221 -1.69 20.02 4.20
CA SER A 221 -1.19 20.40 2.87
C SER A 221 -0.48 21.75 2.85
N ALA A 222 -0.98 22.75 3.59
CA ALA A 222 -0.35 24.06 3.69
C ALA A 222 1.04 24.01 4.35
N ALA A 223 1.17 23.28 5.47
CA ALA A 223 2.44 23.09 6.16
C ALA A 223 3.41 22.26 5.31
N CYS A 224 2.93 21.23 4.62
CA CYS A 224 3.76 20.46 3.71
C CYS A 224 4.28 21.32 2.56
N ASN A 225 3.41 22.08 1.90
CA ASN A 225 3.82 22.94 0.79
C ASN A 225 4.87 23.99 1.23
N GLU A 226 4.77 24.50 2.46
CA GLU A 226 5.78 25.38 3.06
C GLU A 226 7.14 24.69 3.23
N SER A 227 7.19 23.42 3.67
CA SER A 227 8.44 22.63 3.74
C SER A 227 9.10 22.41 2.36
N PHE A 228 8.33 22.48 1.28
CA PHE A 228 8.80 22.32 -0.10
C PHE A 228 8.89 23.65 -0.89
N LYS A 229 8.77 24.81 -0.24
CA LYS A 229 8.73 26.11 -0.92
C LYS A 229 9.92 26.39 -1.85
N PHE A 230 11.09 25.86 -1.52
CA PHE A 230 12.31 26.03 -2.32
C PHE A 230 12.35 25.15 -3.57
N ASP A 231 11.50 24.12 -3.65
CA ASP A 231 11.37 23.23 -4.82
C ASP A 231 10.23 23.69 -5.74
N VAL A 232 9.37 24.60 -5.27
CA VAL A 232 8.28 25.20 -6.06
C VAL A 232 8.87 25.94 -7.26
N ASN A 233 8.21 25.82 -8.41
CA ASN A 233 8.70 26.29 -9.72
C ASN A 233 9.98 25.58 -10.20
N GLY A 234 10.47 24.57 -9.46
CA GLY A 234 11.54 23.68 -9.89
C GLY A 234 11.03 22.62 -10.87
N LYS A 235 11.96 21.79 -11.38
CA LYS A 235 11.62 20.69 -12.31
C LYS A 235 10.76 19.61 -11.66
N SER A 236 10.99 19.32 -10.39
CA SER A 236 10.34 18.23 -9.66
C SER A 236 8.96 18.61 -9.12
N LEU A 237 8.79 19.87 -8.68
CA LEU A 237 7.54 20.40 -8.11
C LEU A 237 7.17 21.76 -8.73
N PRO A 238 6.94 21.83 -10.05
CA PRO A 238 6.65 23.11 -10.72
C PRO A 238 5.38 23.78 -10.21
N ARG A 239 4.45 23.03 -9.60
CA ARG A 239 3.19 23.53 -9.02
C ARG A 239 3.11 23.37 -7.49
N GLY A 240 4.22 23.06 -6.83
CA GLY A 240 4.23 22.67 -5.41
C GLY A 240 3.54 21.33 -5.15
N ILE A 241 3.14 21.08 -3.90
CA ILE A 241 2.45 19.85 -3.49
C ILE A 241 0.98 19.90 -3.97
N ALA A 242 0.59 18.91 -4.77
CA ALA A 242 -0.75 18.82 -5.37
C ALA A 242 -1.76 18.10 -4.47
N GLY A 243 -3.06 18.26 -4.74
CA GLY A 243 -4.12 17.56 -4.01
C GLY A 243 -4.09 16.03 -4.16
N SER A 244 -3.46 15.53 -5.23
CA SER A 244 -3.19 14.12 -5.47
C SER A 244 -2.02 13.56 -4.64
N GLN A 245 -1.43 14.40 -3.79
CA GLN A 245 -0.36 14.06 -2.87
C GLN A 245 -0.80 14.33 -1.43
N MET A 246 -0.07 13.73 -0.50
CA MET A 246 -0.20 13.98 0.93
C MET A 246 1.17 13.83 1.59
N CYS A 247 1.29 14.32 2.82
CA CYS A 247 2.56 14.31 3.54
C CYS A 247 2.41 13.70 4.92
N ALA A 248 3.42 12.95 5.34
CA ALA A 248 3.51 12.40 6.67
C ALA A 248 4.97 12.45 7.15
N GLY A 249 5.17 12.65 8.44
CA GLY A 249 6.50 12.75 9.04
C GLY A 249 6.43 13.21 10.49
N GLU A 250 7.59 13.30 11.16
CA GLU A 250 7.71 13.88 12.49
C GLU A 250 8.34 15.27 12.46
N SER A 251 7.71 16.25 13.10
CA SER A 251 8.20 17.63 13.14
C SER A 251 9.53 17.75 13.88
N ALA A 252 9.72 16.98 14.95
CA ALA A 252 10.96 16.91 15.73
C ALA A 252 12.10 16.19 15.00
N GLY A 253 11.85 15.57 13.85
CA GLY A 253 12.79 14.67 13.19
C GLY A 253 12.89 13.31 13.87
N GLY A 254 13.86 12.50 13.45
CA GLY A 254 14.13 11.17 14.00
C GLY A 254 13.23 10.05 13.49
N LYS A 255 12.09 10.34 12.84
CA LYS A 255 11.24 9.34 12.17
C LYS A 255 10.77 9.84 10.80
N ASP A 256 10.96 9.01 9.78
CA ASP A 256 10.50 9.24 8.42
C ASP A 256 10.55 7.92 7.63
N THR A 257 9.91 7.86 6.48
CA THR A 257 10.21 6.84 5.46
C THR A 257 11.52 7.16 4.78
N CYS A 258 12.34 6.15 4.50
CA CYS A 258 13.64 6.33 3.88
C CYS A 258 13.78 5.61 2.53
N GLN A 259 14.95 5.76 1.91
CA GLN A 259 15.32 5.01 0.71
C GLN A 259 15.07 3.51 0.91
N GLY A 260 14.36 2.87 -0.01
CA GLY A 260 13.94 1.47 0.07
C GLY A 260 12.53 1.23 0.65
N ASP A 261 11.88 2.26 1.21
CA ASP A 261 10.44 2.25 1.51
C ASP A 261 9.59 2.74 0.33
N SER A 262 10.24 3.23 -0.73
CA SER A 262 9.62 3.70 -1.98
C SER A 262 8.58 2.72 -2.50
N GLY A 263 7.37 3.19 -2.79
CA GLY A 263 6.25 2.37 -3.23
C GLY A 263 5.53 1.59 -2.13
N GLY A 264 6.07 1.53 -0.91
CA GLY A 264 5.44 0.92 0.25
C GLY A 264 4.21 1.69 0.75
N PRO A 265 3.40 1.08 1.63
CA PRO A 265 2.16 1.68 2.12
C PRO A 265 2.38 2.72 3.22
N LEU A 266 1.56 3.76 3.17
CA LEU A 266 1.12 4.55 4.33
C LEU A 266 -0.33 4.17 4.63
N GLN A 267 -0.62 3.79 5.87
CA GLN A 267 -1.84 3.07 6.20
C GLN A 267 -2.36 3.30 7.61
N THR A 268 -3.64 3.02 7.81
CA THR A 268 -4.31 3.03 9.11
C THR A 268 -4.98 1.69 9.38
N VAL A 269 -5.05 1.29 10.64
CA VAL A 269 -5.84 0.12 11.05
C VAL A 269 -7.33 0.45 10.89
N LEU A 270 -8.11 -0.49 10.34
CA LEU A 270 -9.56 -0.40 10.27
C LEU A 270 -10.20 -1.04 11.50
N GLU A 271 -11.24 -0.39 12.03
CA GLU A 271 -12.16 -1.03 12.97
C GLU A 271 -12.99 -2.09 12.24
N GLU A 272 -13.46 -1.75 11.03
CA GLU A 272 -14.23 -2.62 10.16
C GLU A 272 -13.79 -2.47 8.69
N PRO A 273 -13.50 -3.57 7.96
CA PRO A 273 -13.49 -4.95 8.44
C PRO A 273 -12.37 -5.20 9.47
N TYR A 274 -12.65 -6.06 10.46
CA TYR A 274 -11.70 -6.41 11.52
C TYR A 274 -10.34 -6.87 10.97
N CYS A 275 -9.26 -6.42 11.60
CA CYS A 275 -7.88 -6.80 11.26
C CYS A 275 -7.44 -6.46 9.83
N MET A 276 -8.03 -5.42 9.24
CA MET A 276 -7.65 -4.90 7.92
C MET A 276 -6.97 -3.54 8.04
N TYR A 277 -6.19 -3.21 7.01
CA TYR A 277 -5.57 -1.89 6.86
C TYR A 277 -6.23 -1.12 5.72
N SER A 278 -6.37 0.19 5.92
CA SER A 278 -6.74 1.14 4.86
C SER A 278 -5.50 1.83 4.34
N LEU A 279 -5.20 1.63 3.05
CA LEU A 279 -4.13 2.31 2.34
C LEU A 279 -4.53 3.74 2.05
N ILE A 280 -3.90 4.70 2.71
CA ILE A 280 -4.16 6.13 2.54
C ILE A 280 -3.14 6.77 1.58
N GLY A 281 -1.93 6.22 1.52
CA GLY A 281 -0.84 6.75 0.70
C GLY A 281 0.11 5.67 0.18
N VAL A 282 0.82 6.02 -0.90
CA VAL A 282 1.93 5.23 -1.45
C VAL A 282 3.20 6.08 -1.37
N THR A 283 4.27 5.56 -0.76
CA THR A 283 5.53 6.29 -0.56
C THR A 283 6.13 6.72 -1.90
N SER A 284 6.30 8.02 -2.12
CA SER A 284 6.76 8.57 -3.40
C SER A 284 8.17 9.16 -3.30
N PHE A 285 8.35 10.27 -2.59
CA PHE A 285 9.66 10.89 -2.41
C PHE A 285 9.76 11.63 -1.08
N GLY A 286 10.98 11.90 -0.64
CA GLY A 286 11.28 12.74 0.52
C GLY A 286 12.61 13.44 0.30
N LYS A 287 12.86 14.54 1.02
CA LYS A 287 14.13 15.27 0.91
C LYS A 287 15.27 14.52 1.58
N PHE A 288 15.07 14.17 2.85
CA PHE A 288 16.10 13.60 3.71
C PHE A 288 15.45 12.79 4.82
N CYS A 289 15.76 11.49 4.89
CA CYS A 289 15.16 10.60 5.85
C CYS A 289 15.39 11.08 7.29
N GLY A 290 14.31 11.32 8.03
CA GLY A 290 14.35 11.54 9.46
C GLY A 290 14.87 12.92 9.88
N MET A 291 15.03 13.86 8.94
CA MET A 291 15.36 15.23 9.31
C MET A 291 14.13 15.99 9.83
N ALA A 292 14.34 16.81 10.85
CA ALA A 292 13.29 17.66 11.40
C ALA A 292 12.67 18.55 10.31
N ASN A 293 11.35 18.72 10.37
CA ASN A 293 10.55 19.54 9.45
C ASN A 293 10.64 19.15 7.96
N SER A 294 11.07 17.92 7.65
CA SER A 294 11.17 17.41 6.28
C SER A 294 10.25 16.20 6.09
N PRO A 295 8.92 16.39 5.96
CA PRO A 295 8.01 15.26 5.79
C PRO A 295 8.23 14.57 4.44
N ALA A 296 7.99 13.26 4.38
CA ALA A 296 7.88 12.53 3.13
C ALA A 296 6.56 12.81 2.43
N VAL A 297 6.57 12.70 1.10
CA VAL A 297 5.43 12.88 0.22
C VAL A 297 4.98 11.52 -0.31
N TYR A 298 3.67 11.33 -0.29
CA TYR A 298 2.98 10.11 -0.69
C TYR A 298 1.95 10.45 -1.78
N SER A 299 1.75 9.54 -2.72
CA SER A 299 0.60 9.59 -3.63
C SER A 299 -0.67 9.28 -2.84
N ARG A 300 -1.66 10.17 -2.86
CA ARG A 300 -2.91 10.04 -2.09
C ARG A 300 -3.82 8.99 -2.73
N VAL A 301 -4.00 7.84 -2.09
CA VAL A 301 -4.73 6.70 -2.67
C VAL A 301 -6.15 7.06 -3.10
N SER A 302 -6.90 7.81 -2.27
CA SER A 302 -8.29 8.19 -2.57
C SER A 302 -8.45 8.99 -3.85
N HIS A 303 -7.41 9.71 -4.30
CA HIS A 303 -7.43 10.42 -5.58
C HIS A 303 -7.41 9.46 -6.79
N TYR A 304 -6.79 8.29 -6.64
CA TYR A 304 -6.54 7.34 -7.72
C TYR A 304 -7.48 6.13 -7.70
N VAL A 305 -8.37 6.00 -6.71
CA VAL A 305 -9.35 4.91 -6.62
C VAL A 305 -10.10 4.66 -7.94
N PRO A 306 -10.65 5.68 -8.65
CA PRO A 306 -11.33 5.43 -9.93
C PRO A 306 -10.44 4.71 -10.96
N TRP A 307 -9.16 5.12 -11.04
CA TRP A 307 -8.20 4.50 -11.95
C TRP A 307 -7.84 3.08 -11.49
N ILE A 308 -7.62 2.88 -10.18
CA ILE A 308 -7.31 1.57 -9.62
C ILE A 308 -8.45 0.59 -9.89
N GLU A 309 -9.70 0.97 -9.62
CA GLU A 309 -10.88 0.12 -9.87
C GLU A 309 -10.98 -0.27 -11.35
N SER A 310 -10.79 0.70 -12.26
CA SER A 310 -10.85 0.45 -13.72
C SER A 310 -9.82 -0.55 -14.24
N VAL A 311 -8.76 -0.82 -13.47
CA VAL A 311 -7.66 -1.69 -13.85
C VAL A 311 -7.72 -3.03 -13.11
N VAL A 312 -7.99 -2.99 -11.81
CA VAL A 312 -7.94 -4.16 -10.91
C VAL A 312 -9.25 -4.95 -10.99
N TRP A 313 -10.38 -4.26 -11.12
CA TRP A 313 -11.72 -4.86 -11.16
C TRP A 313 -12.55 -4.29 -12.32
N PRO A 314 -12.12 -4.52 -13.58
CA PRO A 314 -12.77 -4.00 -14.78
C PRO A 314 -14.15 -4.61 -15.07
#